data_AF-H3DQ14-F1
#
_entry.id   AF-H3DQ14-F1
#
_cell.length_a   1.000
_cell.length_b   1.000
_cell.length_c   1.000
_cell.angle_alpha   90.00
_cell.angle_beta   90.00
_cell.angle_gamma   90.00
#
_symmetry.space_group_name_H-M   'P 1'
#
loop_
_entity.id
_entity.type
_entity.pdbx_description
1 polymer ?
#
loop_
_entity_poly.entity_id
_entity_poly.type
_entity_poly.pdbx_seq_one_letter_code
_entity_poly.pdbx_strand_id
1 'polypeptide(L)'
;MPILKKEPSRDRGSSSLCRQLKVLPKVPVPPLKQTLDTYLKCVQHLVDEDQFLKTKAVVEKFRTPGGAGETLQKKLLERRDKMDNWVYEYWLEDMYLNNRLALPVNSSPAMVFPQQTFKDQSDALRFAAHVIGGALEYKALIDARALPVEYARGQLAGTPMCMEQYYRLFTSYRYPGLKSDALKVQTNASSSAPQHIVVACKNQFFVLDVVANSKQLNEAEILCQLEKIGKMAENAEERLPPVGVLTSDGRTEWAQARDALTKDQTNRDSLALIETCLCVVCLDGPSGLEPRDSNRASLLLHGGGSKKNGANRWYDKSLQFVIGRDGACGVLCEHSPFEGIVMVHCSEYVMKTHVRTGSLSKTAGASSVRDLPPPRRLLWKTNPQIQALISASEDRLDRLVNNLDMEVFAFKAYGKEFIKKQKMSPDAFIQVALQLAIFKCHGRLVPTYESASLRRFQEGRVDNRSATPQALAFVKSMTDGRSAFSDSEKMKRLWDAVRAQTDYTIAAITGMAIDNHLLGLLRTAKELNMEKPDLFCDETYLTSNQFILSTSQVPTTMEMFCCYGPVVSNGYGACYNPQSDHIVFCVSSFWENTATSSAVFVKVLNEALLEIRDLCITINGSAAKMA
;
A
#
# COMPACT_ATOMS: atom_id res chain seq x y z
N MET A 1 18.13 10.84 26.90
CA MET A 1 18.34 10.09 28.17
C MET A 1 19.52 9.15 27.97
N PRO A 2 20.44 9.04 28.94
CA PRO A 2 21.70 8.34 28.76
C PRO A 2 21.49 6.81 28.69
N ILE A 3 22.34 6.19 27.88
CA ILE A 3 22.33 4.77 27.49
C ILE A 3 22.80 3.94 28.69
N LEU A 4 21.88 3.20 29.31
CA LEU A 4 22.24 2.13 30.26
C LEU A 4 22.69 0.90 29.46
N LYS A 5 24.00 0.64 29.46
CA LYS A 5 24.59 -0.64 29.07
C LYS A 5 24.09 -1.72 30.02
N LYS A 6 23.41 -2.75 29.50
CA LYS A 6 23.17 -4.01 30.20
C LYS A 6 24.20 -5.02 29.69
N GLU A 7 25.00 -5.57 30.60
CA GLU A 7 25.91 -6.68 30.34
C GLU A 7 25.14 -7.97 29.98
N PRO A 8 25.67 -8.83 29.09
CA PRO A 8 25.06 -10.10 28.78
C PRO A 8 25.48 -11.17 29.80
N SER A 9 24.49 -11.78 30.47
CA SER A 9 24.71 -12.98 31.26
C SER A 9 25.17 -14.13 30.35
N ARG A 10 26.34 -14.69 30.67
CA ARG A 10 26.86 -15.91 30.07
C ARG A 10 26.01 -17.09 30.53
N ASP A 11 25.35 -17.76 29.59
CA ASP A 11 25.01 -19.16 29.75
C ASP A 11 25.50 -19.94 28.52
N ARG A 12 26.50 -20.80 28.74
CA ARG A 12 27.00 -21.78 27.77
C ARG A 12 26.36 -23.11 28.12
N GLY A 13 25.52 -23.63 27.23
CA GLY A 13 24.94 -24.96 27.34
C GLY A 13 24.24 -25.40 26.07
N SER A 14 25.02 -26.01 25.17
CA SER A 14 24.68 -26.92 24.06
C SER A 14 23.23 -27.03 23.53
N SER A 15 23.08 -26.71 22.25
CA SER A 15 22.26 -27.43 21.25
C SER A 15 20.84 -27.90 21.63
N SER A 16 19.84 -27.07 21.33
CA SER A 16 18.66 -27.56 20.60
C SER A 16 18.20 -26.51 19.60
N LEU A 17 18.48 -26.81 18.33
CA LEU A 17 18.03 -26.08 17.16
C LEU A 17 16.54 -26.40 16.94
N CYS A 18 15.68 -25.95 17.85
CA CYS A 18 14.24 -26.02 17.71
C CYS A 18 13.60 -24.99 18.66
N ARG A 19 13.84 -23.70 18.39
CA ARG A 19 12.91 -22.68 18.89
C ARG A 19 11.57 -23.02 18.25
N GLN A 20 10.67 -23.62 19.02
CA GLN A 20 9.27 -23.86 18.66
C GLN A 20 8.76 -22.62 17.92
N LEU A 21 8.53 -22.75 16.61
CA LEU A 21 7.78 -21.76 15.85
C LEU A 21 6.43 -21.65 16.56
N LYS A 22 6.24 -20.59 17.36
CA LYS A 22 4.93 -20.31 17.94
C LYS A 22 3.99 -20.13 16.76
N VAL A 23 3.17 -21.14 16.52
CA VAL A 23 2.10 -21.09 15.52
C VAL A 23 1.25 -19.87 15.88
N LEU A 24 1.19 -18.90 14.97
CA LEU A 24 0.38 -17.69 15.19
C LEU A 24 -1.10 -18.10 15.37
N PRO A 25 -1.90 -17.35 16.14
CA PRO A 25 -3.31 -17.63 16.24
C PRO A 25 -4.01 -17.50 14.87
N LYS A 26 -5.08 -18.27 14.67
CA LYS A 26 -6.02 -18.04 13.56
C LYS A 26 -6.78 -16.73 13.79
N VAL A 27 -7.17 -16.05 12.72
CA VAL A 27 -8.04 -14.86 12.81
C VAL A 27 -9.34 -15.25 13.54
N PRO A 28 -9.76 -14.53 14.60
CA PRO A 28 -11.00 -14.83 15.29
C PRO A 28 -12.22 -14.51 14.42
N VAL A 29 -13.37 -15.09 14.76
CA VAL A 29 -14.67 -14.66 14.24
C VAL A 29 -15.35 -13.90 15.38
N PRO A 30 -15.61 -12.59 15.25
CA PRO A 30 -16.27 -11.83 16.31
C PRO A 30 -17.68 -12.35 16.61
N PRO A 31 -18.23 -12.11 17.81
CA PRO A 31 -19.64 -12.38 18.08
C PRO A 31 -20.55 -11.56 17.15
N LEU A 32 -21.55 -12.21 16.54
CA LEU A 32 -22.48 -11.55 15.61
C LEU A 32 -23.11 -10.28 16.22
N LYS A 33 -23.62 -10.37 17.45
CA LYS A 33 -24.22 -9.24 18.17
C LYS A 33 -23.24 -8.07 18.31
N GLN A 34 -21.98 -8.34 18.64
CA GLN A 34 -20.94 -7.30 18.78
C GLN A 34 -20.73 -6.58 17.45
N THR A 35 -20.60 -7.32 16.35
CA THR A 35 -20.41 -6.73 15.02
C THR A 35 -21.59 -5.87 14.59
N LEU A 36 -22.82 -6.35 14.79
CA LEU A 36 -24.03 -5.61 14.41
C LEU A 36 -24.28 -4.37 15.28
N ASP A 37 -24.04 -4.46 16.60
CA ASP A 37 -24.13 -3.29 17.50
C ASP A 37 -23.07 -2.24 17.15
N THR A 38 -21.85 -2.66 16.81
CA THR A 38 -20.78 -1.76 16.37
C THR A 38 -21.08 -1.15 15.01
N TYR A 39 -21.57 -1.94 14.05
CA TYR A 39 -22.00 -1.44 12.73
C TYR A 39 -23.02 -0.31 12.86
N LEU A 40 -24.09 -0.50 13.65
CA LEU A 40 -25.09 0.54 13.89
C LEU A 40 -24.48 1.81 14.49
N LYS A 41 -23.56 1.68 15.45
CA LYS A 41 -22.85 2.85 16.02
C LYS A 41 -21.98 3.58 15.00
N CYS A 42 -21.32 2.85 14.10
CA CYS A 42 -20.47 3.42 13.06
C CYS A 42 -21.29 4.22 12.04
N VAL A 43 -22.49 3.77 11.69
CA VAL A 43 -23.28 4.39 10.61
C VAL A 43 -24.27 5.45 11.09
N GLN A 44 -24.74 5.41 12.35
CA GLN A 44 -25.80 6.28 12.87
C GLN A 44 -25.60 7.78 12.57
N HIS A 45 -24.36 8.25 12.63
CA HIS A 45 -24.03 9.67 12.49
C HIS A 45 -23.59 10.05 11.06
N LEU A 46 -23.59 9.08 10.14
CA LEU A 46 -23.21 9.23 8.73
C LEU A 46 -24.42 9.26 7.79
N VAL A 47 -25.62 8.96 8.32
CA VAL A 47 -26.90 8.95 7.59
C VAL A 47 -27.93 9.77 8.35
N ASP A 48 -29.04 10.11 7.71
CA ASP A 48 -30.18 10.75 8.38
C ASP A 48 -30.96 9.77 9.28
N GLU A 49 -31.85 10.33 10.12
CA GLU A 49 -32.58 9.57 11.13
C GLU A 49 -33.54 8.53 10.51
N ASP A 50 -34.24 8.89 9.45
CA ASP A 50 -35.20 8.01 8.77
C ASP A 50 -34.48 6.82 8.11
N GLN A 51 -33.34 7.08 7.48
CA GLN A 51 -32.48 6.05 6.89
C GLN A 51 -31.92 5.14 8.00
N PHE A 52 -31.43 5.71 9.11
CA PHE A 52 -30.91 4.92 10.23
C PHE A 52 -31.98 4.00 10.85
N LEU A 53 -33.22 4.47 10.99
CA LEU A 53 -34.32 3.66 11.53
C LEU A 53 -34.62 2.44 10.63
N LYS A 54 -34.55 2.61 9.30
CA LYS A 54 -34.67 1.50 8.34
C LYS A 54 -33.51 0.50 8.50
N THR A 55 -32.27 0.97 8.52
CA THR A 55 -31.09 0.12 8.75
C THR A 55 -31.19 -0.65 10.06
N LYS A 56 -31.62 0.01 11.14
CA LYS A 56 -31.83 -0.63 12.44
C LYS A 56 -32.84 -1.77 12.33
N ALA A 57 -34.00 -1.54 11.70
CA ALA A 57 -35.00 -2.59 11.51
C ALA A 57 -34.46 -3.78 10.71
N VAL A 58 -33.67 -3.52 9.65
CA VAL A 58 -33.00 -4.56 8.86
C VAL A 58 -31.99 -5.36 9.69
N VAL A 59 -31.19 -4.69 10.52
CA VAL A 59 -30.23 -5.34 11.43
C VAL A 59 -30.94 -6.18 12.50
N GLU A 60 -32.04 -5.69 13.08
CA GLU A 60 -32.85 -6.45 14.05
C GLU A 60 -33.43 -7.73 13.43
N LYS A 61 -33.96 -7.64 12.21
CA LYS A 61 -34.44 -8.80 11.44
C LYS A 61 -33.30 -9.79 11.18
N PHE A 62 -32.14 -9.31 10.77
CA PHE A 62 -30.98 -10.16 10.47
C PHE A 62 -30.47 -10.95 11.68
N ARG A 63 -30.55 -10.37 12.89
CA ARG A 63 -30.07 -10.99 14.14
C ARG A 63 -31.13 -11.71 14.98
N THR A 64 -32.35 -11.84 14.46
CA THR A 64 -33.43 -12.56 15.15
C THR A 64 -32.98 -14.01 15.41
N PRO A 65 -33.32 -14.63 16.56
CA PRO A 65 -33.00 -16.04 16.83
C PRO A 65 -33.51 -16.96 15.72
N GLY A 66 -32.66 -17.85 15.20
CA GLY A 66 -32.96 -18.70 14.05
C GLY A 66 -32.94 -17.98 12.69
N GLY A 67 -32.60 -16.69 12.65
CA GLY A 67 -32.53 -15.89 11.43
C GLY A 67 -31.28 -16.16 10.58
N ALA A 68 -31.17 -15.43 9.46
CA ALA A 68 -30.08 -15.57 8.52
C ALA A 68 -28.71 -15.31 9.18
N GLY A 69 -28.60 -14.31 10.06
CA GLY A 69 -27.35 -13.96 10.73
C GLY A 69 -26.75 -15.10 11.54
N GLU A 70 -27.54 -15.81 12.35
CA GLU A 70 -27.06 -16.95 13.16
C GLU A 70 -26.62 -18.13 12.28
N THR A 71 -27.34 -18.39 11.18
CA THR A 71 -26.98 -19.43 10.21
C THR A 71 -25.63 -19.13 9.57
N LEU A 72 -25.43 -17.89 9.12
CA LEU A 72 -24.19 -17.43 8.50
C LEU A 72 -23.03 -17.42 9.51
N GLN A 73 -23.27 -16.97 10.74
CA GLN A 73 -22.28 -17.00 11.82
C GLN A 73 -21.77 -18.42 12.08
N LYS A 74 -22.68 -19.40 12.17
CA LYS A 74 -22.31 -20.80 12.39
C LYS A 74 -21.41 -21.32 11.27
N LYS A 75 -21.75 -21.01 10.02
CA LYS A 75 -20.96 -21.42 8.85
C LYS A 75 -19.59 -20.74 8.78
N LEU A 76 -19.51 -19.49 9.19
CA LEU A 76 -18.24 -18.79 9.29
C LEU A 76 -17.32 -19.37 10.37
N LEU A 77 -17.88 -19.80 11.51
CA LEU A 77 -17.14 -20.53 12.54
C LEU A 77 -16.63 -21.89 12.03
N GLU A 78 -17.47 -22.65 11.32
CA GLU A 78 -17.05 -23.90 10.65
C GLU A 78 -15.89 -23.65 9.66
N ARG A 79 -15.93 -22.54 8.90
CA ARG A 79 -14.85 -22.14 7.98
C ARG A 79 -13.55 -21.82 8.73
N ARG A 80 -13.65 -21.07 9.82
CA ARG A 80 -12.50 -20.71 10.70
C ARG A 80 -11.82 -21.92 11.31
N ASP A 81 -12.55 -22.97 11.64
CA ASP A 81 -11.95 -24.20 12.15
C ASP A 81 -11.17 -24.95 11.05
N LYS A 82 -11.67 -24.92 9.81
CA LYS A 82 -11.09 -25.62 8.65
C LYS A 82 -9.91 -24.91 7.97
N MET A 83 -9.81 -23.59 8.09
CA MET A 83 -8.80 -22.78 7.38
C MET A 83 -7.81 -22.12 8.32
N ASP A 84 -6.60 -21.82 7.84
CA ASP A 84 -5.61 -21.05 8.61
C ASP A 84 -6.07 -19.60 8.81
N ASN A 85 -6.67 -19.03 7.76
CA ASN A 85 -7.34 -17.74 7.80
C ASN A 85 -8.65 -17.79 7.01
N TRP A 86 -9.79 -17.67 7.71
CA TRP A 86 -11.11 -17.77 7.11
C TRP A 86 -11.46 -16.62 6.15
N VAL A 87 -10.83 -15.45 6.30
CA VAL A 87 -11.17 -14.25 5.52
C VAL A 87 -10.20 -13.97 4.38
N TYR A 88 -9.04 -14.62 4.35
CA TYR A 88 -7.96 -14.29 3.40
C TYR A 88 -8.43 -14.26 1.93
N GLU A 89 -9.09 -15.32 1.46
CA GLU A 89 -9.59 -15.41 0.08
C GLU A 89 -10.68 -14.37 -0.20
N TYR A 90 -11.65 -14.23 0.71
CA TYR A 90 -12.74 -13.27 0.57
C TYR A 90 -12.23 -11.85 0.47
N TRP A 91 -11.31 -11.48 1.35
CA TRP A 91 -10.71 -10.16 1.41
C TRP A 91 -9.85 -9.88 0.17
N LEU A 92 -9.04 -10.85 -0.27
CA LEU A 92 -8.18 -10.68 -1.44
C LEU A 92 -9.03 -10.44 -2.71
N GLU A 93 -10.11 -11.19 -2.85
CA GLU A 93 -11.05 -11.00 -3.96
C GLU A 93 -11.77 -9.66 -3.89
N ASP A 94 -12.33 -9.30 -2.72
CA ASP A 94 -13.13 -8.09 -2.54
C ASP A 94 -12.29 -6.82 -2.68
N MET A 95 -11.14 -6.76 -2.00
CA MET A 95 -10.27 -5.59 -1.96
C MET A 95 -9.55 -5.37 -3.31
N TYR A 96 -9.15 -6.45 -4.00
CA TYR A 96 -8.30 -6.33 -5.19
C TYR A 96 -8.83 -7.06 -6.40
N LEU A 97 -9.01 -8.39 -6.36
CA LEU A 97 -9.13 -9.17 -7.61
C LEU A 97 -10.43 -8.89 -8.36
N ASN A 98 -11.50 -8.50 -7.67
CA ASN A 98 -12.77 -8.09 -8.28
C ASN A 98 -12.80 -6.61 -8.69
N ASN A 99 -11.84 -5.79 -8.24
CA ASN A 99 -11.73 -4.41 -8.68
C ASN A 99 -11.34 -4.36 -10.17
N ARG A 100 -12.14 -3.64 -10.97
CA ARG A 100 -11.98 -3.56 -12.43
C ARG A 100 -11.25 -2.30 -12.89
N LEU A 101 -10.99 -1.35 -11.99
CA LEU A 101 -10.22 -0.15 -12.28
C LEU A 101 -8.78 -0.50 -12.64
N ALA A 102 -8.15 0.38 -13.42
CA ALA A 102 -6.73 0.29 -13.75
C ALA A 102 -5.86 0.25 -12.48
N LEU A 103 -4.79 -0.55 -12.48
CA LEU A 103 -3.86 -0.63 -11.36
C LEU A 103 -3.12 0.68 -11.02
N PRO A 104 -2.52 1.43 -11.97
CA PRO A 104 -1.91 2.72 -11.66
C PRO A 104 -2.89 3.63 -10.94
N VAL A 105 -2.41 4.38 -9.96
CA VAL A 105 -3.20 5.31 -9.13
C VAL A 105 -4.22 4.61 -8.22
N ASN A 106 -5.16 3.83 -8.78
CA ASN A 106 -6.33 3.31 -8.06
C ASN A 106 -5.99 2.14 -7.12
N SER A 107 -4.93 1.37 -7.38
CA SER A 107 -4.60 0.17 -6.59
C SER A 107 -3.13 0.04 -6.23
N SER A 108 -2.21 0.43 -7.11
CA SER A 108 -0.77 0.23 -6.88
C SER A 108 -0.15 1.39 -6.11
N PRO A 109 0.22 1.23 -4.82
CA PRO A 109 0.94 2.25 -4.10
C PRO A 109 2.39 2.38 -4.61
N ALA A 110 2.96 3.57 -4.42
CA ALA A 110 4.37 3.82 -4.64
C ALA A 110 5.08 4.16 -3.32
N MET A 111 6.31 3.71 -3.18
CA MET A 111 7.28 4.20 -2.20
C MET A 111 8.30 5.06 -2.93
N VAL A 112 8.32 6.36 -2.63
CA VAL A 112 9.26 7.32 -3.21
C VAL A 112 10.51 7.36 -2.34
N PHE A 113 11.68 7.16 -2.95
CA PHE A 113 12.97 7.18 -2.26
C PHE A 113 13.46 8.62 -2.03
N PRO A 114 14.59 8.88 -1.35
CA PRO A 114 15.17 10.22 -1.34
C PRO A 114 15.52 10.66 -2.76
N GLN A 115 15.43 11.96 -3.05
CA GLN A 115 15.79 12.50 -4.37
C GLN A 115 17.27 12.24 -4.64
N GLN A 116 17.58 11.61 -5.78
CA GLN A 116 18.95 11.33 -6.18
C GLN A 116 19.51 12.47 -7.05
N THR A 117 20.83 12.60 -7.08
CA THR A 117 21.53 13.59 -7.92
C THR A 117 22.46 12.85 -8.88
N PHE A 118 22.02 12.66 -10.13
CA PHE A 118 22.77 11.96 -11.17
C PHE A 118 23.37 12.96 -12.17
N LYS A 119 24.69 12.99 -12.32
CA LYS A 119 25.35 13.90 -13.27
C LYS A 119 25.11 13.45 -14.70
N ASP A 120 25.30 12.15 -14.94
CA ASP A 120 25.19 11.54 -16.25
C ASP A 120 24.34 10.25 -16.20
N GLN A 121 24.17 9.61 -17.37
CA GLN A 121 23.45 8.33 -17.47
C GLN A 121 24.16 7.23 -16.68
N SER A 122 25.50 7.27 -16.61
CA SER A 122 26.29 6.24 -15.93
C SER A 122 26.04 6.25 -14.42
N ASP A 123 25.89 7.44 -13.81
CA ASP A 123 25.48 7.55 -12.40
C ASP A 123 24.13 6.89 -12.12
N ALA A 124 23.13 7.11 -12.99
CA ALA A 124 21.81 6.48 -12.85
C ALA A 124 21.90 4.94 -13.01
N LEU A 125 22.72 4.45 -13.94
CA LEU A 125 22.92 3.01 -14.13
C LEU A 125 23.69 2.36 -12.97
N ARG A 126 24.66 3.05 -12.37
CA ARG A 126 25.32 2.60 -11.13
C ARG A 126 24.33 2.48 -9.99
N PHE A 127 23.47 3.50 -9.81
CA PHE A 127 22.40 3.45 -8.82
C PHE A 127 21.44 2.28 -9.08
N ALA A 128 21.04 2.05 -10.33
CA ALA A 128 20.23 0.89 -10.70
C ALA A 128 20.92 -0.45 -10.36
N ALA A 129 22.22 -0.59 -10.65
CA ALA A 129 22.99 -1.78 -10.31
C ALA A 129 23.03 -2.02 -8.79
N HIS A 130 23.22 -0.97 -7.99
CA HIS A 130 23.14 -1.05 -6.52
C HIS A 130 21.76 -1.51 -6.04
N VAL A 131 20.68 -0.93 -6.59
CA VAL A 131 19.30 -1.28 -6.23
C VAL A 131 19.02 -2.75 -6.54
N ILE A 132 19.44 -3.23 -7.71
CA ILE A 132 19.32 -4.64 -8.11
C ILE A 132 20.11 -5.52 -7.14
N GLY A 133 21.37 -5.18 -6.86
CA GLY A 133 22.20 -5.93 -5.91
C GLY A 133 21.56 -6.06 -4.53
N GLY A 134 21.03 -4.96 -3.99
CA GLY A 134 20.31 -4.95 -2.72
C GLY A 134 19.01 -5.77 -2.74
N ALA A 135 18.25 -5.73 -3.84
CA ALA A 135 17.04 -6.53 -4.00
C ALA A 135 17.35 -8.04 -4.04
N LEU A 136 18.43 -8.43 -4.71
CA LEU A 136 18.89 -9.82 -4.75
C LEU A 136 19.41 -10.30 -3.39
N GLU A 137 20.16 -9.47 -2.65
CA GLU A 137 20.59 -9.76 -1.27
C GLU A 137 19.37 -9.97 -0.36
N TYR A 138 18.35 -9.10 -0.47
CA TYR A 138 17.11 -9.23 0.29
C TYR A 138 16.33 -10.49 -0.07
N LYS A 139 16.23 -10.82 -1.36
CA LYS A 139 15.61 -12.07 -1.82
C LYS A 139 16.34 -13.29 -1.25
N ALA A 140 17.67 -13.30 -1.25
CA ALA A 140 18.44 -14.41 -0.69
C ALA A 140 18.13 -14.60 0.82
N LEU A 141 17.93 -13.52 1.58
CA LEU A 141 17.49 -13.60 2.98
C LEU A 141 16.08 -14.19 3.12
N ILE A 142 15.16 -13.84 2.22
CA ILE A 142 13.80 -14.39 2.18
C ILE A 142 13.85 -15.90 1.88
N ASP A 143 14.56 -16.29 0.83
CA ASP A 143 14.68 -17.69 0.40
C ASP A 143 15.30 -18.56 1.50
N ALA A 144 16.34 -18.04 2.17
CA ALA A 144 17.00 -18.71 3.28
C ALA A 144 16.18 -18.69 4.60
N ARG A 145 14.99 -18.07 4.61
CA ARG A 145 14.19 -17.78 5.81
C ARG A 145 15.00 -17.14 6.93
N ALA A 146 15.94 -16.27 6.56
CA ALA A 146 16.90 -15.62 7.44
C ALA A 146 16.46 -14.22 7.88
N LEU A 147 15.35 -13.69 7.35
CA LEU A 147 14.78 -12.44 7.83
C LEU A 147 14.38 -12.55 9.31
N PRO A 148 14.71 -11.55 10.16
CA PRO A 148 14.24 -11.51 11.53
C PRO A 148 12.71 -11.51 11.60
N VAL A 149 12.14 -12.35 12.46
CA VAL A 149 10.71 -12.31 12.75
C VAL A 149 10.35 -10.94 13.30
N GLU A 150 9.30 -10.35 12.74
CA GLU A 150 8.80 -9.07 13.20
C GLU A 150 7.94 -9.20 14.45
N TYR A 151 7.97 -8.15 15.24
CA TYR A 151 7.14 -8.02 16.43
C TYR A 151 6.36 -6.71 16.37
N ALA A 152 5.11 -6.76 16.81
CA ALA A 152 4.24 -5.60 16.93
C ALA A 152 4.91 -4.47 17.72
N ARG A 153 4.75 -3.25 17.22
CA ARG A 153 5.18 -1.99 17.86
C ARG A 153 3.94 -1.16 18.20
N GLY A 154 4.05 -0.28 19.19
CA GLY A 154 2.92 0.55 19.63
C GLY A 154 1.92 -0.24 20.48
N GLN A 155 0.64 -0.25 20.09
CA GLN A 155 -0.41 -0.97 20.82
C GLN A 155 -0.13 -2.48 20.82
N LEU A 156 -0.25 -3.13 21.98
CA LEU A 156 0.01 -4.56 22.16
C LEU A 156 1.39 -5.00 21.59
N ALA A 157 2.43 -4.22 21.91
CA ALA A 157 3.79 -4.46 21.44
C ALA A 157 4.36 -5.81 21.92
N GLY A 158 5.29 -6.37 21.14
CA GLY A 158 5.97 -7.63 21.50
C GLY A 158 5.25 -8.91 21.04
N THR A 159 4.13 -8.79 20.31
CA THR A 159 3.47 -9.94 19.67
C THR A 159 4.19 -10.29 18.35
N PRO A 160 4.57 -11.55 18.07
CA PRO A 160 5.15 -11.92 16.79
C PRO A 160 4.17 -11.68 15.64
N MET A 161 4.69 -11.34 14.46
CA MET A 161 3.91 -11.07 13.26
C MET A 161 4.16 -12.13 12.17
N CYS A 162 3.13 -12.37 11.37
CA CYS A 162 3.15 -13.23 10.20
C CYS A 162 4.16 -12.70 9.18
N MET A 163 4.99 -13.60 8.67
CA MET A 163 6.02 -13.30 7.67
C MET A 163 5.62 -13.73 6.25
N GLU A 164 4.41 -14.27 6.07
CA GLU A 164 3.99 -14.87 4.79
C GLU A 164 4.02 -13.89 3.61
N GLN A 165 3.68 -12.62 3.87
CA GLN A 165 3.71 -11.56 2.87
C GLN A 165 5.12 -11.31 2.29
N TYR A 166 6.20 -11.57 3.04
CA TYR A 166 7.58 -11.41 2.54
C TYR A 166 7.91 -12.42 1.46
N TYR A 167 7.44 -13.66 1.60
CA TYR A 167 7.66 -14.73 0.62
C TYR A 167 6.95 -14.48 -0.71
N ARG A 168 6.06 -13.48 -0.76
CA ARG A 168 5.27 -13.09 -1.93
C ARG A 168 5.88 -11.92 -2.71
N LEU A 169 6.88 -11.23 -2.17
CA LEU A 169 7.49 -10.03 -2.78
C LEU A 169 7.99 -10.28 -4.21
N PHE A 170 8.79 -11.35 -4.40
CA PHE A 170 9.46 -11.66 -5.67
C PHE A 170 8.84 -12.83 -6.43
N THR A 171 7.79 -13.46 -5.89
CA THR A 171 7.20 -14.71 -6.40
C THR A 171 5.78 -14.52 -6.93
N SER A 172 5.27 -13.29 -6.90
CA SER A 172 3.89 -12.97 -7.24
C SER A 172 3.74 -12.35 -8.62
N TYR A 173 2.60 -12.63 -9.24
CA TYR A 173 2.11 -11.99 -10.46
C TYR A 173 0.58 -11.97 -10.44
N ARG A 174 -0.03 -10.82 -10.77
CA ARG A 174 -1.48 -10.66 -10.86
C ARG A 174 -1.96 -10.77 -12.30
N TYR A 175 -2.64 -11.85 -12.62
CA TYR A 175 -3.22 -12.08 -13.95
C TYR A 175 -4.53 -11.30 -14.10
N PRO A 176 -4.70 -10.55 -15.19
CA PRO A 176 -6.00 -9.95 -15.51
C PRO A 176 -6.99 -11.04 -15.91
N GLY A 177 -8.22 -10.96 -15.43
CA GLY A 177 -9.33 -11.80 -15.91
C GLY A 177 -10.52 -10.95 -16.33
N LEU A 178 -11.49 -11.49 -17.06
CA LEU A 178 -12.61 -10.68 -17.59
C LEU A 178 -13.57 -10.16 -16.50
N LYS A 179 -13.71 -10.90 -15.40
CA LYS A 179 -14.61 -10.56 -14.28
C LYS A 179 -13.88 -10.41 -12.96
N SER A 180 -12.86 -11.23 -12.75
CA SER A 180 -12.01 -11.24 -11.57
C SER A 180 -10.60 -11.62 -12.02
N ASP A 181 -9.62 -10.98 -11.41
CA ASP A 181 -8.21 -11.27 -11.61
C ASP A 181 -7.79 -12.51 -10.81
N ALA A 182 -6.56 -12.98 -11.02
CA ALA A 182 -6.00 -14.07 -10.23
C ALA A 182 -4.58 -13.71 -9.76
N LEU A 183 -4.34 -13.79 -8.45
CA LEU A 183 -3.00 -13.71 -7.90
C LEU A 183 -2.35 -15.10 -7.96
N LYS A 184 -1.25 -15.25 -8.70
CA LYS A 184 -0.42 -16.47 -8.64
C LYS A 184 0.85 -16.19 -7.85
N VAL A 185 1.13 -17.07 -6.89
CA VAL A 185 2.34 -17.08 -6.07
C VAL A 185 3.14 -18.34 -6.41
N GLN A 186 4.38 -18.17 -6.85
CA GLN A 186 5.28 -19.28 -7.17
C GLN A 186 5.97 -19.78 -5.90
N THR A 187 5.32 -20.68 -5.18
CA THR A 187 5.78 -21.21 -3.88
C THR A 187 6.83 -22.33 -4.00
N ASN A 188 6.93 -22.98 -5.16
CA ASN A 188 7.73 -24.20 -5.40
C ASN A 188 8.69 -24.09 -6.58
N ALA A 189 9.17 -22.89 -6.92
CA ALA A 189 10.21 -22.78 -7.95
C ALA A 189 11.44 -23.59 -7.49
N SER A 190 11.82 -24.60 -8.28
CA SER A 190 13.04 -25.37 -8.02
C SER A 190 14.21 -24.42 -7.81
N SER A 191 15.10 -24.71 -6.86
CA SER A 191 16.36 -23.97 -6.68
C SER A 191 17.24 -23.95 -7.94
N SER A 192 16.92 -24.77 -8.94
CA SER A 192 17.53 -24.83 -10.27
C SER A 192 16.86 -23.96 -11.34
N ALA A 193 15.74 -23.28 -11.06
CA ALA A 193 15.07 -22.43 -12.04
C ALA A 193 15.96 -21.20 -12.36
N PRO A 194 16.11 -20.82 -13.65
CA PRO A 194 16.82 -19.61 -14.01
C PRO A 194 16.22 -18.39 -13.29
N GLN A 195 17.07 -17.60 -12.65
CA GLN A 195 16.64 -16.36 -12.00
C GLN A 195 16.99 -15.18 -12.89
N HIS A 196 15.99 -14.38 -13.23
CA HIS A 196 16.14 -13.18 -14.04
C HIS A 196 15.27 -12.04 -13.54
N ILE A 197 15.67 -10.82 -13.88
CA ILE A 197 14.82 -9.64 -13.81
C ILE A 197 14.42 -9.22 -15.23
N VAL A 198 13.40 -8.37 -15.32
CA VAL A 198 13.08 -7.66 -16.56
C VAL A 198 13.46 -6.20 -16.40
N VAL A 199 14.23 -5.66 -17.34
CA VAL A 199 14.59 -4.24 -17.39
C VAL A 199 13.76 -3.55 -18.45
N ALA A 200 12.99 -2.54 -18.05
CA ALA A 200 12.23 -1.68 -18.95
C ALA A 200 13.03 -0.40 -19.25
N CYS A 201 13.34 -0.14 -20.51
CA CYS A 201 14.04 1.07 -20.93
C CYS A 201 13.47 1.56 -22.28
N LYS A 202 13.03 2.82 -22.34
CA LYS A 202 12.40 3.40 -23.55
C LYS A 202 11.25 2.54 -24.10
N ASN A 203 10.42 2.01 -23.19
CA ASN A 203 9.28 1.11 -23.45
C ASN A 203 9.67 -0.27 -24.03
N GLN A 204 10.97 -0.60 -24.02
CA GLN A 204 11.49 -1.90 -24.46
C GLN A 204 11.82 -2.74 -23.22
N PHE A 205 11.55 -4.05 -23.29
CA PHE A 205 11.77 -4.96 -22.18
C PHE A 205 12.92 -5.91 -22.49
N PHE A 206 13.83 -6.09 -21.54
CA PHE A 206 15.00 -6.95 -21.67
C PHE A 206 15.08 -7.92 -20.50
N VAL A 207 15.40 -9.18 -20.78
CA VAL A 207 15.71 -10.17 -19.76
C VAL A 207 17.18 -10.05 -19.38
N LEU A 208 17.41 -9.82 -18.09
CA LEU A 208 18.73 -9.85 -17.47
C LEU A 208 18.77 -11.02 -16.49
N ASP A 209 19.49 -12.07 -16.88
CA ASP A 209 19.77 -13.21 -16.00
C ASP A 209 20.70 -12.74 -14.87
N VAL A 210 20.28 -12.95 -13.62
CA VAL A 210 21.02 -12.47 -12.43
C VAL A 210 21.89 -13.56 -11.80
N VAL A 211 21.87 -14.75 -12.38
CA VAL A 211 22.73 -15.89 -12.01
C VAL A 211 23.39 -16.42 -13.27
N ALA A 212 24.72 -16.51 -13.27
CA ALA A 212 25.51 -17.11 -14.34
C ALA A 212 26.49 -18.12 -13.74
N ASN A 213 26.64 -19.30 -14.36
CA ASN A 213 27.51 -20.38 -13.86
C ASN A 213 27.29 -20.69 -12.36
N SER A 214 26.01 -20.77 -11.95
CA SER A 214 25.56 -21.01 -10.57
C SER A 214 26.02 -19.96 -9.54
N LYS A 215 26.50 -18.79 -9.98
CA LYS A 215 26.86 -17.66 -9.11
C LYS A 215 26.07 -16.42 -9.50
N GLN A 216 25.51 -15.76 -8.49
CA GLN A 216 24.86 -14.46 -8.66
C GLN A 216 25.82 -13.46 -9.33
N LEU A 217 25.29 -12.58 -10.17
CA LEU A 217 26.06 -11.49 -10.75
C LEU A 217 26.47 -10.50 -9.66
N ASN A 218 27.70 -9.99 -9.76
CA ASN A 218 28.14 -8.87 -8.94
C ASN A 218 27.66 -7.53 -9.55
N GLU A 219 27.84 -6.46 -8.80
CA GLU A 219 27.35 -5.13 -9.19
C GLU A 219 28.00 -4.60 -10.48
N ALA A 220 29.30 -4.83 -10.68
CA ALA A 220 30.01 -4.40 -11.90
C ALA A 220 29.50 -5.16 -13.14
N GLU A 221 29.20 -6.46 -12.99
CA GLU A 221 28.57 -7.27 -14.03
C GLU A 221 27.16 -6.77 -14.36
N ILE A 222 26.35 -6.47 -13.34
CA ILE A 222 25.01 -5.91 -13.52
C ILE A 222 25.09 -4.56 -14.26
N LEU A 223 26.00 -3.67 -13.84
CA LEU A 223 26.22 -2.38 -14.50
C LEU A 223 26.57 -2.55 -15.99
N CYS A 224 27.50 -3.45 -16.31
CA CYS A 224 27.87 -3.73 -17.70
C CYS A 224 26.66 -4.19 -18.53
N GLN A 225 25.81 -5.06 -17.96
CA GLN A 225 24.59 -5.52 -18.64
C GLN A 225 23.55 -4.38 -18.81
N LEU A 226 23.41 -3.49 -17.83
CA LEU A 226 22.55 -2.31 -17.93
C LEU A 226 23.03 -1.31 -18.99
N GLU A 227 24.34 -1.11 -19.13
CA GLU A 227 24.92 -0.29 -20.20
C GLU A 227 24.65 -0.86 -21.59
N LYS A 228 24.74 -2.20 -21.74
CA LYS A 228 24.34 -2.89 -22.98
C LYS A 228 22.86 -2.65 -23.29
N ILE A 229 21.97 -2.78 -22.28
CA ILE A 229 20.54 -2.52 -22.43
C ILE A 229 20.28 -1.07 -22.87
N GLY A 230 20.93 -0.10 -22.24
CA GLY A 230 20.79 1.32 -22.60
C GLY A 230 21.12 1.58 -24.08
N LYS A 231 22.24 1.02 -24.56
CA LYS A 231 22.66 1.10 -25.98
C LYS A 231 21.68 0.39 -26.92
N MET A 232 21.22 -0.82 -26.56
CA MET A 232 20.26 -1.57 -27.38
C MET A 232 18.91 -0.84 -27.48
N ALA A 233 18.44 -0.23 -26.38
CA ALA A 233 17.19 0.53 -26.34
C ALA A 233 17.25 1.84 -27.14
N GLU A 234 18.44 2.33 -27.49
CA GLU A 234 18.65 3.48 -28.37
C GLU A 234 18.49 3.16 -29.86
N ASN A 235 18.65 1.89 -30.26
CA ASN A 235 18.51 1.50 -31.65
C ASN A 235 17.04 1.63 -32.10
N ALA A 236 16.77 2.65 -32.92
CA ALA A 236 15.44 2.96 -33.43
C ALA A 236 14.91 1.89 -34.40
N GLU A 237 15.79 1.19 -35.13
CA GLU A 237 15.39 0.16 -36.11
C GLU A 237 14.86 -1.10 -35.44
N GLU A 238 15.31 -1.39 -34.22
CA GLU A 238 14.87 -2.55 -33.44
C GLU A 238 13.75 -2.22 -32.45
N ARG A 239 13.25 -0.97 -32.44
CA ARG A 239 12.23 -0.53 -31.49
C ARG A 239 10.90 -1.24 -31.74
N LEU A 240 10.36 -1.84 -30.69
CA LEU A 240 9.06 -2.52 -30.70
C LEU A 240 7.97 -1.62 -30.10
N PRO A 241 6.68 -1.89 -30.42
CA PRO A 241 5.54 -1.17 -29.85
C PRO A 241 5.53 -1.19 -28.32
N PRO A 242 4.98 -0.15 -27.67
CA PRO A 242 5.05 0.03 -26.21
C PRO A 242 4.02 -0.85 -25.46
N VAL A 243 4.12 -2.18 -25.58
CA VAL A 243 3.12 -3.13 -25.07
C VAL A 243 2.85 -3.04 -23.57
N GLY A 244 3.79 -2.49 -22.78
CA GLY A 244 3.63 -2.30 -21.33
C GLY A 244 2.44 -1.42 -20.96
N VAL A 245 2.05 -0.49 -21.83
CA VAL A 245 0.89 0.39 -21.63
C VAL A 245 -0.43 -0.38 -21.54
N LEU A 246 -0.52 -1.57 -22.14
CA LEU A 246 -1.72 -2.40 -22.04
C LEU A 246 -2.01 -2.82 -20.59
N THR A 247 -0.97 -2.92 -19.75
CA THR A 247 -1.09 -3.28 -18.33
C THR A 247 -1.56 -2.11 -17.46
N SER A 248 -1.50 -0.87 -17.98
CA SER A 248 -1.96 0.33 -17.27
C SER A 248 -3.46 0.56 -17.40
N ASP A 249 -4.15 -0.27 -18.19
CA ASP A 249 -5.57 -0.14 -18.48
C ASP A 249 -6.45 -0.79 -17.40
N GLY A 250 -7.76 -0.57 -17.50
CA GLY A 250 -8.78 -1.29 -16.76
C GLY A 250 -8.58 -2.80 -16.87
N ARG A 251 -8.89 -3.53 -15.79
CA ARG A 251 -8.51 -4.95 -15.68
C ARG A 251 -9.20 -5.80 -16.75
N THR A 252 -10.38 -5.39 -17.20
CA THR A 252 -11.17 -6.13 -18.21
C THR A 252 -10.60 -5.89 -19.59
N GLU A 253 -10.27 -4.65 -19.89
CA GLU A 253 -9.64 -4.20 -21.12
C GLU A 253 -8.27 -4.85 -21.28
N TRP A 254 -7.47 -4.88 -20.21
CA TRP A 254 -6.20 -5.60 -20.19
C TRP A 254 -6.39 -7.10 -20.38
N ALA A 255 -7.38 -7.74 -19.75
CA ALA A 255 -7.66 -9.16 -19.97
C ALA A 255 -7.96 -9.47 -21.45
N GLN A 256 -8.72 -8.61 -22.13
CA GLN A 256 -9.03 -8.74 -23.55
C GLN A 256 -7.79 -8.55 -24.44
N ALA A 257 -6.97 -7.54 -24.14
CA ALA A 257 -5.73 -7.30 -24.88
C ALA A 257 -4.69 -8.41 -24.67
N ARG A 258 -4.62 -8.96 -23.44
CA ARG A 258 -3.78 -10.11 -23.12
C ARG A 258 -4.22 -11.35 -23.89
N ASP A 259 -5.53 -11.62 -24.00
CA ASP A 259 -6.05 -12.71 -24.84
C ASP A 259 -5.57 -12.58 -26.29
N ALA A 260 -5.71 -11.38 -26.89
CA ALA A 260 -5.24 -11.11 -28.24
C ALA A 260 -3.73 -11.32 -28.40
N LEU A 261 -2.91 -10.85 -27.45
CA LEU A 261 -1.45 -11.07 -27.44
C LEU A 261 -1.11 -12.55 -27.40
N THR A 262 -1.78 -13.32 -26.53
CA THR A 262 -1.46 -14.74 -26.30
C THR A 262 -1.77 -15.67 -27.47
N LYS A 263 -2.37 -15.18 -28.56
CA LYS A 263 -2.59 -15.97 -29.79
C LYS A 263 -1.28 -16.27 -30.53
N ASP A 264 -0.29 -15.39 -30.42
CA ASP A 264 1.03 -15.57 -31.02
C ASP A 264 2.02 -16.23 -30.05
N GLN A 265 2.85 -17.15 -30.53
CA GLN A 265 3.83 -17.87 -29.68
C GLN A 265 4.93 -16.94 -29.13
N THR A 266 5.44 -16.01 -29.92
CA THR A 266 6.50 -15.08 -29.48
C THR A 266 6.01 -14.21 -28.33
N ASN A 267 4.75 -13.76 -28.40
CA ASN A 267 4.14 -12.99 -27.31
C ASN A 267 3.96 -13.83 -26.04
N ARG A 268 3.53 -15.10 -26.17
CA ARG A 268 3.42 -16.02 -25.02
C ARG A 268 4.77 -16.23 -24.33
N ASP A 269 5.84 -16.40 -25.11
CA ASP A 269 7.19 -16.59 -24.57
C ASP A 269 7.69 -15.35 -23.83
N SER A 270 7.45 -14.15 -24.40
CA SER A 270 7.76 -12.88 -23.75
C SER A 270 6.97 -12.67 -22.46
N LEU A 271 5.66 -12.95 -22.47
CA LEU A 271 4.81 -12.87 -21.28
C LEU A 271 5.27 -13.84 -20.18
N ALA A 272 5.61 -15.08 -20.52
CA ALA A 272 6.09 -16.07 -19.55
C ALA A 272 7.37 -15.62 -18.83
N LEU A 273 8.27 -14.93 -19.55
CA LEU A 273 9.49 -14.35 -18.96
C LEU A 273 9.17 -13.18 -18.02
N ILE A 274 8.16 -12.35 -18.31
CA ILE A 274 7.75 -11.29 -17.38
C ILE A 274 7.03 -11.87 -16.15
N GLU A 275 6.19 -12.89 -16.34
CA GLU A 275 5.43 -13.56 -15.27
C GLU A 275 6.35 -14.21 -14.22
N THR A 276 7.49 -14.73 -14.66
CA THR A 276 8.47 -15.47 -13.84
C THR A 276 9.65 -14.63 -13.35
N CYS A 277 9.79 -13.38 -13.79
CA CYS A 277 10.90 -12.53 -13.35
C CYS A 277 10.80 -12.23 -11.83
N LEU A 278 11.90 -11.85 -11.20
CA LEU A 278 11.90 -11.49 -9.78
C LEU A 278 11.20 -10.14 -9.54
N CYS A 279 11.54 -9.16 -10.36
CA CYS A 279 11.00 -7.81 -10.36
C CYS A 279 11.23 -7.16 -11.74
N VAL A 280 10.59 -6.02 -11.94
CA VAL A 280 10.90 -5.12 -13.06
C VAL A 280 11.80 -3.99 -12.58
N VAL A 281 12.77 -3.58 -13.39
CA VAL A 281 13.59 -2.38 -13.18
C VAL A 281 13.34 -1.42 -14.34
N CYS A 282 12.75 -0.26 -14.04
CA CYS A 282 12.37 0.74 -15.01
C CYS A 282 13.43 1.85 -15.06
N LEU A 283 14.19 1.89 -16.15
CA LEU A 283 15.15 2.95 -16.46
C LEU A 283 14.41 4.06 -17.19
N ASP A 284 13.97 5.06 -16.43
CA ASP A 284 13.07 6.11 -16.90
C ASP A 284 13.84 7.27 -17.53
N GLY A 285 13.28 7.82 -18.61
CA GLY A 285 13.77 9.07 -19.20
C GLY A 285 13.47 10.28 -18.29
N PRO A 286 14.15 11.41 -18.52
CA PRO A 286 13.91 12.63 -17.75
C PRO A 286 12.47 13.13 -17.95
N SER A 287 11.79 13.49 -16.85
CA SER A 287 10.38 13.87 -16.90
C SER A 287 10.13 15.32 -17.37
N GLY A 288 11.16 16.18 -17.27
CA GLY A 288 11.09 17.62 -17.50
C GLY A 288 10.31 18.40 -16.43
N LEU A 289 9.93 17.74 -15.32
CA LEU A 289 9.22 18.37 -14.21
C LEU A 289 10.20 18.81 -13.12
N GLU A 290 9.84 19.85 -12.38
CA GLU A 290 10.57 20.18 -11.15
C GLU A 290 10.51 19.00 -10.17
N PRO A 291 11.62 18.64 -9.49
CA PRO A 291 11.71 17.48 -8.62
C PRO A 291 11.05 17.73 -7.24
N ARG A 292 9.84 18.29 -7.23
CA ARG A 292 8.99 18.41 -6.04
C ARG A 292 8.42 17.03 -5.66
N ASP A 293 8.20 16.79 -4.38
CA ASP A 293 7.72 15.49 -3.89
C ASP A 293 6.37 15.08 -4.52
N SER A 294 5.44 16.01 -4.75
CA SER A 294 4.19 15.76 -5.48
C SER A 294 4.44 15.25 -6.91
N ASN A 295 5.37 15.86 -7.65
CA ASN A 295 5.71 15.43 -9.01
C ASN A 295 6.38 14.05 -9.01
N ARG A 296 7.27 13.80 -8.06
CA ARG A 296 7.98 12.51 -7.91
C ARG A 296 6.98 11.40 -7.57
N ALA A 297 6.04 11.65 -6.66
CA ALA A 297 4.93 10.76 -6.34
C ALA A 297 4.13 10.39 -7.61
N SER A 298 3.67 11.39 -8.36
CA SER A 298 2.90 11.17 -9.59
C SER A 298 3.68 10.37 -10.65
N LEU A 299 4.96 10.69 -10.87
CA LEU A 299 5.81 9.95 -11.81
C LEU A 299 5.97 8.48 -11.40
N LEU A 300 6.09 8.19 -10.10
CA LEU A 300 6.18 6.81 -9.62
C LEU A 300 4.85 6.05 -9.79
N LEU A 301 3.71 6.71 -9.56
CA LEU A 301 2.38 6.08 -9.66
C LEU A 301 1.97 5.74 -11.10
N HIS A 302 2.28 6.61 -12.07
CA HIS A 302 1.75 6.48 -13.44
C HIS A 302 2.73 6.85 -14.57
N GLY A 303 3.98 7.16 -14.27
CA GLY A 303 5.02 7.42 -15.27
C GLY A 303 4.83 8.69 -16.12
N GLY A 304 3.82 9.50 -15.83
CA GLY A 304 3.53 10.74 -16.56
C GLY A 304 2.90 10.57 -17.95
N GLY A 305 2.26 9.43 -18.24
CA GLY A 305 1.46 9.22 -19.44
C GLY A 305 2.19 8.54 -20.60
N SER A 306 1.49 8.36 -21.71
CA SER A 306 1.93 7.66 -22.92
C SER A 306 3.19 8.26 -23.54
N LYS A 307 3.31 9.59 -23.50
CA LYS A 307 4.43 10.36 -24.08
C LYS A 307 5.65 10.47 -23.16
N LYS A 308 5.57 9.99 -21.92
CA LYS A 308 6.68 9.99 -20.95
C LYS A 308 7.09 8.55 -20.64
N ASN A 309 7.00 8.14 -19.38
CA ASN A 309 7.43 6.83 -18.89
C ASN A 309 6.25 5.91 -18.54
N GLY A 310 5.00 6.29 -18.83
CA GLY A 310 3.81 5.52 -18.47
C GLY A 310 3.73 4.14 -19.11
N ALA A 311 4.32 3.98 -20.31
CA ALA A 311 4.44 2.69 -20.98
C ALA A 311 5.73 1.92 -20.61
N ASN A 312 6.64 2.52 -19.84
CA ASN A 312 7.89 1.90 -19.38
C ASN A 312 7.65 1.12 -18.08
N ARG A 313 6.55 0.35 -18.03
CA ARG A 313 5.99 -0.31 -16.84
C ARG A 313 5.38 -1.66 -17.20
N TRP A 314 5.22 -2.50 -16.18
CA TRP A 314 4.42 -3.73 -16.23
C TRP A 314 3.66 -3.91 -14.92
N TYR A 315 2.45 -3.36 -14.84
CA TYR A 315 1.70 -3.18 -13.59
C TYR A 315 1.25 -4.48 -12.90
N ASP A 316 1.16 -5.58 -13.63
CA ASP A 316 0.83 -6.89 -13.07
C ASP A 316 1.94 -7.48 -12.19
N LYS A 317 3.18 -6.98 -12.32
CA LYS A 317 4.32 -7.48 -11.53
C LYS A 317 4.39 -6.77 -10.18
N SER A 318 4.56 -7.56 -9.12
CA SER A 318 4.42 -7.07 -7.75
C SER A 318 5.44 -6.01 -7.33
N LEU A 319 6.65 -6.02 -7.88
CA LEU A 319 7.68 -5.02 -7.61
C LEU A 319 8.23 -4.45 -8.91
N GLN A 320 8.18 -3.13 -9.04
CA GLN A 320 8.80 -2.38 -10.13
C GLN A 320 9.69 -1.28 -9.53
N PHE A 321 11.01 -1.46 -9.55
CA PHE A 321 11.96 -0.44 -9.11
C PHE A 321 12.14 0.58 -10.23
N VAL A 322 11.84 1.84 -9.96
CA VAL A 322 11.93 2.93 -10.95
C VAL A 322 13.16 3.78 -10.64
N ILE A 323 14.00 3.96 -11.66
CA ILE A 323 15.21 4.77 -11.62
C ILE A 323 15.06 5.86 -12.68
N GLY A 324 14.53 7.02 -12.26
CA GLY A 324 14.41 8.20 -13.10
C GLY A 324 15.76 8.83 -13.39
N ARG A 325 16.03 9.16 -14.65
CA ARG A 325 17.26 9.85 -15.04
C ARG A 325 17.43 11.22 -14.38
N ASP A 326 16.32 11.85 -13.99
CA ASP A 326 16.24 13.09 -13.21
C ASP A 326 16.33 12.88 -11.69
N GLY A 327 16.60 11.65 -11.24
CA GLY A 327 16.78 11.31 -9.83
C GLY A 327 15.50 10.95 -9.07
N ALA A 328 14.33 11.00 -9.73
CA ALA A 328 13.08 10.51 -9.17
C ALA A 328 13.08 8.97 -9.14
N CYS A 329 13.45 8.40 -7.98
CA CYS A 329 13.57 6.97 -7.79
C CYS A 329 12.56 6.44 -6.75
N GLY A 330 12.22 5.17 -6.85
CA GLY A 330 11.29 4.52 -5.93
C GLY A 330 10.95 3.09 -6.32
N VAL A 331 9.92 2.55 -5.69
CA VAL A 331 9.32 1.27 -6.07
C VAL A 331 7.81 1.42 -6.16
N LEU A 332 7.25 0.93 -7.26
CA LEU A 332 5.81 0.80 -7.47
C LEU A 332 5.40 -0.65 -7.19
N CYS A 333 4.33 -0.84 -6.43
CA CYS A 333 3.93 -2.16 -5.95
C CYS A 333 2.52 -2.54 -6.43
N GLU A 334 2.34 -3.76 -6.93
CA GLU A 334 1.01 -4.37 -7.04
C GLU A 334 0.61 -4.86 -5.65
N HIS A 335 -0.53 -4.40 -5.12
CA HIS A 335 -0.87 -4.48 -3.69
C HIS A 335 -1.54 -5.81 -3.30
N SER A 336 -2.04 -6.59 -4.27
CA SER A 336 -2.71 -7.86 -3.95
C SER A 336 -1.90 -8.87 -3.11
N PRO A 337 -0.55 -8.99 -3.17
CA PRO A 337 0.17 -10.02 -2.43
C PRO A 337 0.62 -9.62 -1.01
N PHE A 338 0.84 -8.32 -0.74
CA PHE A 338 1.46 -7.83 0.51
C PHE A 338 1.07 -6.38 0.84
N GLU A 339 1.26 -5.98 2.11
CA GLU A 339 0.93 -4.65 2.62
C GLU A 339 2.11 -3.66 2.65
N GLY A 340 1.79 -2.38 2.86
CA GLY A 340 2.76 -1.28 2.85
C GLY A 340 3.94 -1.44 3.83
N ILE A 341 3.75 -2.08 4.99
CA ILE A 341 4.84 -2.30 5.95
C ILE A 341 5.92 -3.25 5.38
N VAL A 342 5.52 -4.26 4.60
CA VAL A 342 6.42 -5.22 3.95
C VAL A 342 7.20 -4.52 2.84
N MET A 343 6.51 -3.66 2.08
CA MET A 343 7.14 -2.77 1.09
C MET A 343 8.17 -1.83 1.73
N VAL A 344 7.89 -1.23 2.90
CA VAL A 344 8.82 -0.38 3.64
C VAL A 344 10.08 -1.15 4.01
N HIS A 345 9.95 -2.34 4.58
CA HIS A 345 11.10 -3.13 5.02
C HIS A 345 12.01 -3.54 3.85
N CYS A 346 11.43 -3.94 2.72
CA CYS A 346 12.21 -4.22 1.50
C CYS A 346 12.91 -2.95 0.99
N SER A 347 12.19 -1.83 0.89
CA SER A 347 12.72 -0.55 0.39
C SER A 347 13.86 -0.02 1.27
N GLU A 348 13.68 -0.04 2.59
CA GLU A 348 14.71 0.41 3.52
C GLU A 348 15.95 -0.47 3.47
N TYR A 349 15.78 -1.79 3.31
CA TYR A 349 16.91 -2.69 3.20
C TYR A 349 17.75 -2.34 1.96
N VAL A 350 17.10 -2.22 0.80
CA VAL A 350 17.74 -1.84 -0.47
C VAL A 350 18.48 -0.50 -0.34
N MET A 351 17.82 0.53 0.23
CA MET A 351 18.42 1.85 0.39
C MET A 351 19.54 1.90 1.44
N LYS A 352 19.43 1.15 2.55
CA LYS A 352 20.50 1.05 3.56
C LYS A 352 21.72 0.34 3.00
N THR A 353 21.53 -0.69 2.18
CA THR A 353 22.64 -1.34 1.47
C THR A 353 23.35 -0.34 0.56
N HIS A 354 22.62 0.48 -0.20
CA HIS A 354 23.21 1.54 -1.03
C HIS A 354 24.04 2.55 -0.22
N VAL A 355 23.52 3.05 0.91
CA VAL A 355 24.27 3.99 1.78
C VAL A 355 25.55 3.33 2.33
N ARG A 356 25.47 2.06 2.74
CA ARG A 356 26.61 1.29 3.27
C ARG A 356 27.67 1.05 2.18
N THR A 357 27.27 0.63 0.99
CA THR A 357 28.20 0.35 -0.12
C THR A 357 28.79 1.61 -0.73
N GLY A 358 28.03 2.72 -0.82
CA GLY A 358 28.54 4.03 -1.23
C GLY A 358 29.64 4.58 -0.31
N SER A 359 29.63 4.19 0.97
CA SER A 359 30.71 4.51 1.92
C SER A 359 31.91 3.54 1.82
N LEU A 360 31.72 2.34 1.27
CA LEU A 360 32.74 1.27 1.16
C LEU A 360 33.33 1.15 -0.26
N SER A 361 32.73 1.79 -1.27
CA SER A 361 33.18 1.77 -2.68
C SER A 361 34.51 2.49 -2.92
N LYS A 362 35.14 3.05 -1.87
CA LYS A 362 36.54 3.50 -1.92
C LYS A 362 37.56 2.36 -1.79
N THR A 363 37.17 1.10 -1.53
CA THR A 363 38.13 0.01 -1.24
C THR A 363 37.87 -1.34 -1.91
N ALA A 364 36.89 -1.51 -2.81
CA ALA A 364 36.72 -2.76 -3.54
C ALA A 364 37.54 -2.77 -4.84
N GLY A 365 38.68 -3.47 -4.84
CA GLY A 365 39.50 -3.69 -6.03
C GLY A 365 38.73 -4.38 -7.16
N ALA A 366 39.20 -4.21 -8.40
CA ALA A 366 38.57 -4.71 -9.62
C ALA A 366 38.29 -6.23 -9.53
N SER A 367 37.07 -6.59 -9.13
CA SER A 367 36.56 -7.94 -9.26
C SER A 367 36.50 -8.30 -10.75
N SER A 368 37.06 -9.45 -11.12
CA SER A 368 37.04 -9.93 -12.51
C SER A 368 35.60 -9.98 -13.03
N VAL A 369 35.28 -9.17 -14.03
CA VAL A 369 34.00 -9.19 -14.73
C VAL A 369 34.00 -10.41 -15.65
N ARG A 370 33.07 -11.35 -15.46
CA ARG A 370 32.91 -12.48 -16.38
C ARG A 370 32.47 -11.97 -17.76
N ASP A 371 32.88 -12.67 -18.81
CA ASP A 371 32.27 -12.46 -20.13
C ASP A 371 30.85 -13.04 -20.12
N LEU A 372 29.85 -12.17 -20.27
CA LEU A 372 28.44 -12.50 -20.13
C LEU A 372 27.72 -12.21 -21.46
N PRO A 373 26.79 -13.10 -21.88
CA PRO A 373 25.99 -12.84 -23.07
C PRO A 373 25.17 -11.55 -22.90
N PRO A 374 24.91 -10.80 -23.99
CA PRO A 374 24.11 -9.60 -23.91
C PRO A 374 22.68 -9.92 -23.42
N PRO A 375 22.02 -9.02 -22.67
CA PRO A 375 20.63 -9.19 -22.26
C PRO A 375 19.69 -9.38 -23.46
N ARG A 376 18.66 -10.21 -23.31
CA ARG A 376 17.76 -10.59 -24.41
C ARG A 376 16.59 -9.62 -24.49
N ARG A 377 16.39 -8.95 -25.63
CA ARG A 377 15.19 -8.14 -25.88
C ARG A 377 13.96 -9.07 -25.99
N LEU A 378 12.90 -8.76 -25.24
CA LEU A 378 11.61 -9.43 -25.41
C LEU A 378 10.95 -8.96 -26.70
N LEU A 379 10.50 -9.92 -27.50
CA LEU A 379 9.93 -9.66 -28.82
C LEU A 379 8.40 -9.65 -28.77
N TRP A 380 7.79 -8.89 -29.67
CA TRP A 380 6.34 -8.73 -29.75
C TRP A 380 5.87 -8.78 -31.19
N LYS A 381 4.83 -9.58 -31.44
CA LYS A 381 4.09 -9.63 -32.70
C LYS A 381 2.77 -8.91 -32.49
N THR A 382 2.64 -7.76 -33.14
CA THR A 382 1.40 -6.96 -33.11
C THR A 382 0.70 -7.07 -34.47
N ASN A 383 -0.62 -6.97 -34.42
CA ASN A 383 -1.49 -6.85 -35.59
C ASN A 383 -2.35 -5.58 -35.43
N PRO A 384 -3.17 -5.19 -36.42
CA PRO A 384 -3.99 -3.97 -36.31
C PRO A 384 -4.89 -3.94 -35.07
N GLN A 385 -5.41 -5.09 -34.63
CA GLN A 385 -6.21 -5.18 -33.39
C GLN A 385 -5.39 -4.80 -32.15
N ILE A 386 -4.19 -5.39 -31.99
CA ILE A 386 -3.31 -5.10 -30.84
C ILE A 386 -2.83 -3.65 -30.87
N GLN A 387 -2.54 -3.10 -32.06
CA GLN A 387 -2.15 -1.69 -32.19
C GLN A 387 -3.27 -0.75 -31.76
N ALA A 388 -4.52 -1.02 -32.16
CA ALA A 388 -5.67 -0.24 -31.70
C ALA A 388 -5.87 -0.32 -30.17
N LEU A 389 -5.63 -1.50 -29.56
CA LEU A 389 -5.70 -1.67 -28.11
C LEU A 389 -4.59 -0.91 -27.38
N ILE A 390 -3.38 -0.85 -27.95
CA ILE A 390 -2.27 -0.04 -27.42
C ILE A 390 -2.67 1.43 -27.42
N SER A 391 -3.13 1.97 -28.56
CA SER A 391 -3.55 3.38 -28.65
C SER A 391 -4.71 3.72 -27.69
N ALA A 392 -5.68 2.82 -27.56
CA ALA A 392 -6.78 3.03 -26.62
C ALA A 392 -6.32 3.02 -25.15
N SER A 393 -5.31 2.21 -24.82
CA SER A 393 -4.71 2.17 -23.48
C SER A 393 -3.87 3.41 -23.20
N GLU A 394 -3.14 3.93 -24.20
CA GLU A 394 -2.44 5.22 -24.13
C GLU A 394 -3.40 6.36 -23.81
N ASP A 395 -4.53 6.45 -24.52
CA ASP A 395 -5.56 7.47 -24.28
C ASP A 395 -6.17 7.37 -22.88
N ARG A 396 -6.45 6.16 -22.40
CA ARG A 396 -7.02 5.94 -21.05
C ARG A 396 -6.01 6.26 -19.95
N LEU A 397 -4.74 5.88 -20.13
CA LEU A 397 -3.67 6.26 -19.22
C LEU A 397 -3.52 7.77 -19.15
N ASP A 398 -3.50 8.47 -20.29
CA ASP A 398 -3.36 9.93 -20.32
C ASP A 398 -4.52 10.63 -19.59
N ARG A 399 -5.76 10.13 -19.72
CA ARG A 399 -6.89 10.62 -18.90
C ARG A 399 -6.66 10.41 -17.41
N LEU A 400 -6.22 9.22 -17.00
CA LEU A 400 -5.93 8.91 -15.60
C LEU A 400 -4.84 9.83 -15.04
N VAL A 401 -3.77 10.07 -15.80
CA VAL A 401 -2.68 10.99 -15.43
C VAL A 401 -3.21 12.42 -15.25
N ASN A 402 -4.05 12.88 -16.17
CA ASN A 402 -4.62 14.22 -16.11
C ASN A 402 -5.67 14.38 -15.00
N ASN A 403 -6.28 13.28 -14.54
CA ASN A 403 -7.30 13.30 -13.51
C ASN A 403 -6.72 13.25 -12.08
N LEU A 404 -5.50 12.74 -11.87
CA LEU A 404 -4.91 12.69 -10.52
C LEU A 404 -4.52 14.09 -10.03
N ASP A 405 -5.09 14.52 -8.91
CA ASP A 405 -4.61 15.65 -8.10
C ASP A 405 -3.78 15.11 -6.93
N MET A 406 -2.49 15.43 -6.87
CA MET A 406 -1.56 14.91 -5.86
C MET A 406 -0.83 16.05 -5.17
N GLU A 407 -0.89 16.07 -3.83
CA GLU A 407 -0.14 17.00 -3.01
C GLU A 407 0.59 16.28 -1.87
N VAL A 408 1.92 16.41 -1.86
CA VAL A 408 2.79 15.89 -0.80
C VAL A 408 3.29 17.07 0.02
N PHE A 409 3.00 17.05 1.33
CA PHE A 409 3.42 18.10 2.24
C PHE A 409 4.06 17.55 3.51
N ALA A 410 5.08 18.27 3.99
CA ALA A 410 5.72 18.01 5.28
C ALA A 410 5.22 19.03 6.31
N PHE A 411 4.41 18.57 7.26
CA PHE A 411 4.01 19.33 8.43
C PHE A 411 5.18 19.44 9.41
N LYS A 412 5.80 20.62 9.49
CA LYS A 412 7.05 20.82 10.26
C LYS A 412 6.87 21.46 11.65
N ALA A 413 5.63 21.78 12.05
CA ALA A 413 5.40 22.46 13.33
C ALA A 413 5.57 21.52 14.53
N TYR A 414 5.34 20.22 14.38
CA TYR A 414 5.66 19.18 15.36
C TYR A 414 5.52 17.77 14.75
N GLY A 415 5.95 16.76 15.50
CA GLY A 415 5.75 15.34 15.17
C GLY A 415 5.35 14.50 16.39
N LYS A 416 5.70 13.20 16.35
CA LYS A 416 5.34 12.21 17.39
C LYS A 416 5.75 12.64 18.79
N GLU A 417 6.87 13.34 18.95
CA GLU A 417 7.37 13.72 20.27
C GLU A 417 6.47 14.73 20.97
N PHE A 418 5.88 15.68 20.24
CA PHE A 418 4.86 16.56 20.81
C PHE A 418 3.61 15.79 21.21
N ILE A 419 3.10 14.93 20.32
CA ILE A 419 1.84 14.21 20.54
C ILE A 419 1.96 13.26 21.74
N LYS A 420 3.09 12.55 21.87
CA LYS A 420 3.36 11.69 23.02
C LYS A 420 3.47 12.47 24.34
N LYS A 421 3.99 13.70 24.34
CA LYS A 421 3.99 14.56 25.53
C LYS A 421 2.57 14.91 25.97
N GLN A 422 1.61 14.95 25.05
CA GLN A 422 0.19 15.06 25.35
C GLN A 422 -0.42 13.75 25.84
N LYS A 423 0.35 12.66 26.00
CA LYS A 423 -0.11 11.31 26.37
C LYS A 423 -1.15 10.71 25.39
N MET A 424 -1.06 11.06 24.12
CA MET A 424 -1.92 10.53 23.05
C MET A 424 -1.13 9.62 22.11
N SER A 425 -1.81 8.64 21.50
CA SER A 425 -1.25 7.85 20.39
C SER A 425 -1.06 8.77 19.18
N PRO A 426 0.15 8.86 18.57
CA PRO A 426 0.37 9.68 17.38
C PRO A 426 -0.57 9.35 16.21
N ASP A 427 -0.81 8.07 16.01
CA ASP A 427 -1.69 7.57 14.94
C ASP A 427 -3.15 8.02 15.16
N ALA A 428 -3.70 7.75 16.34
CA ALA A 428 -5.07 8.16 16.70
C ALA A 428 -5.25 9.68 16.67
N PHE A 429 -4.24 10.43 17.09
CA PHE A 429 -4.24 11.90 17.00
C PHE A 429 -4.33 12.38 15.54
N ILE A 430 -3.52 11.80 14.64
CA ILE A 430 -3.51 12.15 13.22
C ILE A 430 -4.85 11.78 12.57
N GLN A 431 -5.41 10.61 12.89
CA GLN A 431 -6.74 10.21 12.42
C GLN A 431 -7.82 11.21 12.84
N VAL A 432 -7.82 11.66 14.10
CA VAL A 432 -8.77 12.69 14.57
C VAL A 432 -8.54 14.04 13.87
N ALA A 433 -7.27 14.41 13.59
CA ALA A 433 -6.97 15.61 12.81
C ALA A 433 -7.46 15.52 11.35
N LEU A 434 -7.36 14.35 10.73
CA LEU A 434 -7.93 14.07 9.40
C LEU A 434 -9.46 14.16 9.42
N GLN A 435 -10.12 13.69 10.49
CA GLN A 435 -11.57 13.88 10.67
C GLN A 435 -11.94 15.37 10.82
N LEU A 436 -11.12 16.18 11.50
CA LEU A 436 -11.33 17.63 11.56
C LEU A 436 -11.16 18.27 10.18
N ALA A 437 -10.15 17.86 9.42
CA ALA A 437 -9.91 18.38 8.08
C ALA A 437 -11.06 18.07 7.12
N ILE A 438 -11.52 16.81 7.07
CA ILE A 438 -12.65 16.43 6.20
C ILE A 438 -13.94 17.16 6.60
N PHE A 439 -14.19 17.35 7.90
CA PHE A 439 -15.36 18.09 8.37
C PHE A 439 -15.29 19.56 7.96
N LYS A 440 -14.13 20.19 8.04
CA LYS A 440 -13.93 21.58 7.58
C LYS A 440 -14.09 21.73 6.07
N CYS A 441 -13.65 20.75 5.29
CA CYS A 441 -13.80 20.77 3.83
C CYS A 441 -15.26 20.54 3.37
N HIS A 442 -16.01 19.66 4.05
CA HIS A 442 -17.29 19.16 3.54
C HIS A 442 -18.49 19.40 4.45
N GLY A 443 -18.30 19.95 5.66
CA GLY A 443 -19.36 20.18 6.65
C GLY A 443 -19.92 18.90 7.30
N ARG A 444 -19.35 17.73 6.98
CA ARG A 444 -19.78 16.42 7.49
C ARG A 444 -18.61 15.46 7.57
N LEU A 445 -18.75 14.45 8.44
CA LEU A 445 -17.89 13.27 8.37
C LEU A 445 -18.35 12.35 7.23
N VAL A 446 -17.45 11.47 6.83
CA VAL A 446 -17.65 10.53 5.72
C VAL A 446 -17.12 9.16 6.12
N PRO A 447 -17.60 8.06 5.52
CA PRO A 447 -17.02 6.74 5.71
C PRO A 447 -15.51 6.80 5.47
N THR A 448 -14.74 6.50 6.52
CA THR A 448 -13.28 6.61 6.52
C THR A 448 -12.66 5.24 6.76
N TYR A 449 -11.80 4.82 5.84
CA TYR A 449 -10.97 3.63 5.97
C TYR A 449 -9.61 4.01 6.58
N GLU A 450 -9.12 3.16 7.47
CA GLU A 450 -7.73 3.15 7.91
C GLU A 450 -7.22 1.71 7.79
N SER A 451 -5.97 1.51 7.40
CA SER A 451 -5.39 0.17 7.40
C SER A 451 -4.87 -0.20 8.79
N ALA A 452 -5.49 -1.18 9.47
CA ALA A 452 -4.93 -1.77 10.70
C ALA A 452 -4.53 -3.23 10.48
N SER A 453 -3.26 -3.55 10.77
CA SER A 453 -2.67 -4.86 10.44
C SER A 453 -3.20 -6.00 11.31
N LEU A 454 -3.65 -7.07 10.65
CA LEU A 454 -3.99 -8.36 11.23
C LEU A 454 -2.81 -9.34 11.27
N ARG A 455 -1.58 -8.92 10.96
CA ARG A 455 -0.40 -9.81 10.92
C ARG A 455 -0.08 -10.49 12.26
N ARG A 456 -0.75 -10.17 13.37
CA ARG A 456 -0.71 -10.99 14.60
C ARG A 456 -1.30 -12.39 14.42
N PHE A 457 -2.07 -12.61 13.34
CA PHE A 457 -2.71 -13.86 12.98
C PHE A 457 -2.05 -14.49 11.75
N GLN A 458 -2.27 -15.79 11.56
CA GLN A 458 -1.86 -16.50 10.36
C GLN A 458 -2.43 -15.83 9.11
N GLU A 459 -1.58 -15.62 8.09
CA GLU A 459 -1.94 -14.95 6.83
C GLU A 459 -2.65 -13.60 6.97
N GLY A 460 -2.51 -12.92 8.12
CA GLY A 460 -3.24 -11.69 8.41
C GLY A 460 -2.94 -10.57 7.40
N ARG A 461 -4.00 -9.93 6.90
CA ARG A 461 -3.96 -8.72 6.08
C ARG A 461 -4.38 -7.51 6.93
N VAL A 462 -5.53 -6.89 6.69
CA VAL A 462 -5.92 -5.61 7.31
C VAL A 462 -7.42 -5.50 7.59
N ASP A 463 -7.81 -4.58 8.46
CA ASP A 463 -9.18 -4.20 8.85
C ASP A 463 -9.15 -2.80 9.52
N ASN A 464 -10.10 -1.86 9.29
CA ASN A 464 -10.40 -0.72 10.22
C ASN A 464 -11.46 0.29 9.71
N ARG A 465 -11.98 1.14 10.61
CA ARG A 465 -12.74 2.39 10.32
C ARG A 465 -12.40 3.50 11.33
N SER A 466 -12.43 4.79 10.91
CA SER A 466 -12.01 5.93 11.78
C SER A 466 -13.05 7.03 12.01
N ALA A 467 -14.18 7.05 11.27
CA ALA A 467 -15.22 8.05 11.44
C ALA A 467 -16.12 7.69 12.64
N THR A 468 -15.73 8.12 13.84
CA THR A 468 -16.43 7.78 15.09
C THR A 468 -17.41 8.88 15.54
N PRO A 469 -18.46 8.54 16.31
CA PRO A 469 -19.33 9.54 16.93
C PRO A 469 -18.57 10.54 17.82
N GLN A 470 -17.51 10.10 18.48
CA GLN A 470 -16.64 10.94 19.31
C GLN A 470 -15.83 11.91 18.47
N ALA A 471 -15.29 11.46 17.32
CA ALA A 471 -14.69 12.36 16.34
C ALA A 471 -15.71 13.42 15.87
N LEU A 472 -16.95 13.02 15.54
CA LEU A 472 -18.00 13.97 15.16
C LEU A 472 -18.27 15.02 16.25
N ALA A 473 -18.36 14.58 17.51
CA ALA A 473 -18.58 15.49 18.64
C ALA A 473 -17.41 16.48 18.81
N PHE A 474 -16.16 16.01 18.64
CA PHE A 474 -14.97 16.83 18.68
C PHE A 474 -14.93 17.85 17.54
N VAL A 475 -15.07 17.42 16.29
CA VAL A 475 -14.94 18.33 15.14
C VAL A 475 -16.03 19.40 15.16
N LYS A 476 -17.27 19.04 15.53
CA LYS A 476 -18.36 20.02 15.72
C LYS A 476 -18.02 21.06 16.78
N SER A 477 -17.30 20.69 17.84
CA SER A 477 -16.88 21.65 18.87
C SER A 477 -15.75 22.57 18.42
N MET A 478 -14.90 22.12 17.50
CA MET A 478 -13.82 22.93 16.94
C MET A 478 -14.30 23.90 15.87
N THR A 479 -15.33 23.54 15.11
CA THR A 479 -15.86 24.36 14.00
C THR A 479 -17.09 25.19 14.39
N ASP A 480 -17.46 25.25 15.66
CA ASP A 480 -18.59 26.05 16.12
C ASP A 480 -18.23 27.54 16.14
N GLY A 481 -18.77 28.29 15.19
CA GLY A 481 -18.56 29.75 15.08
C GLY A 481 -19.28 30.58 16.16
N ARG A 482 -20.08 29.95 17.02
CA ARG A 482 -20.81 30.63 18.11
C ARG A 482 -20.05 30.64 19.43
N SER A 483 -18.86 30.03 19.49
CA SER A 483 -18.05 29.88 20.70
C SER A 483 -18.81 29.22 21.86
N ALA A 484 -19.72 28.29 21.55
CA ALA A 484 -20.56 27.61 22.54
C ALA A 484 -19.79 26.61 23.42
N PHE A 485 -18.55 26.28 23.06
CA PHE A 485 -17.71 25.33 23.79
C PHE A 485 -16.45 26.00 24.33
N SER A 486 -16.20 25.82 25.62
CA SER A 486 -14.94 26.20 26.25
C SER A 486 -13.77 25.34 25.76
N ASP A 487 -12.54 25.83 25.88
CA ASP A 487 -11.34 25.07 25.53
C ASP A 487 -11.22 23.78 26.34
N SER A 488 -11.68 23.78 27.60
CA SER A 488 -11.71 22.57 28.45
C SER A 488 -12.64 21.50 27.87
N GLU A 489 -13.82 21.89 27.37
CA GLU A 489 -14.76 20.98 26.73
C GLU A 489 -14.24 20.46 25.39
N LYS A 490 -13.63 21.33 24.56
CA LYS A 490 -12.98 20.93 23.31
C LYS A 490 -11.86 19.92 23.57
N MET A 491 -11.04 20.16 24.59
CA MET A 491 -9.95 19.26 24.98
C MET A 491 -10.48 17.92 25.49
N LYS A 492 -11.54 17.92 26.30
CA LYS A 492 -12.21 16.68 26.73
C LYS A 492 -12.72 15.87 25.52
N ARG A 493 -13.35 16.53 24.55
CA ARG A 493 -13.84 15.87 23.33
C ARG A 493 -12.71 15.34 22.45
N LEU A 494 -11.58 16.06 22.37
CA LEU A 494 -10.37 15.55 21.71
C LEU A 494 -9.89 14.26 22.39
N TRP A 495 -9.79 14.25 23.71
CA TRP A 495 -9.43 13.05 24.48
C TRP A 495 -10.38 11.88 24.25
N ASP A 496 -11.68 12.15 24.22
CA ASP A 496 -12.71 11.13 23.97
C ASP A 496 -12.60 10.58 22.54
N ALA A 497 -12.35 11.43 21.54
CA ALA A 497 -12.15 11.03 20.15
C ALA A 497 -10.87 10.19 19.98
N VAL A 498 -9.75 10.61 20.57
CA VAL A 498 -8.47 9.88 20.50
C VAL A 498 -8.55 8.54 21.22
N ARG A 499 -9.26 8.47 22.36
CA ARG A 499 -9.53 7.19 23.04
C ARG A 499 -10.40 6.27 22.20
N ALA A 500 -11.51 6.77 21.66
CA ALA A 500 -12.39 5.98 20.79
C ALA A 500 -11.65 5.42 19.57
N GLN A 501 -10.81 6.25 18.92
CA GLN A 501 -9.95 5.78 17.83
C GLN A 501 -8.98 4.70 18.29
N THR A 502 -8.30 4.90 19.43
CA THR A 502 -7.35 3.93 19.99
C THR A 502 -8.04 2.60 20.31
N ASP A 503 -9.22 2.63 20.93
CA ASP A 503 -10.01 1.45 21.27
C ASP A 503 -10.45 0.70 20.01
N TYR A 504 -10.88 1.43 18.97
CA TYR A 504 -11.25 0.82 17.70
C TYR A 504 -10.03 0.22 16.98
N THR A 505 -8.88 0.90 16.96
CA THR A 505 -7.61 0.33 16.45
C THR A 505 -7.25 -0.96 17.21
N ILE A 506 -7.40 -1.00 18.54
CA ILE A 506 -7.15 -2.23 19.31
C ILE A 506 -8.13 -3.33 18.91
N ALA A 507 -9.41 -3.03 18.72
CA ALA A 507 -10.39 -4.00 18.23
C ALA A 507 -10.01 -4.53 16.84
N ALA A 508 -9.66 -3.65 15.90
CA ALA A 508 -9.26 -4.03 14.55
C ALA A 508 -8.02 -4.93 14.55
N ILE A 509 -6.94 -4.52 15.22
CA ILE A 509 -5.68 -5.27 15.22
C ILE A 509 -5.72 -6.58 16.03
N THR A 510 -6.81 -6.81 16.78
CA THR A 510 -7.12 -8.07 17.48
C THR A 510 -8.20 -8.89 16.77
N GLY A 511 -8.60 -8.50 15.55
CA GLY A 511 -9.56 -9.24 14.73
C GLY A 511 -11.02 -9.09 15.17
N MET A 512 -11.34 -8.03 15.92
CA MET A 512 -12.65 -7.77 16.52
C MET A 512 -13.40 -6.58 15.90
N ALA A 513 -12.86 -5.99 14.82
CA ALA A 513 -13.56 -5.03 13.97
C ALA A 513 -14.62 -5.72 13.08
N ILE A 514 -15.33 -4.93 12.28
CA ILE A 514 -16.58 -5.35 11.65
C ILE A 514 -16.45 -5.70 10.16
N ASP A 515 -15.52 -5.09 9.43
CA ASP A 515 -15.53 -5.11 7.97
C ASP A 515 -15.27 -6.51 7.42
N ASN A 516 -14.20 -7.16 7.90
CA ASN A 516 -13.90 -8.54 7.54
C ASN A 516 -15.03 -9.50 7.95
N HIS A 517 -15.66 -9.25 9.09
CA HIS A 517 -16.74 -10.10 9.58
C HIS A 517 -18.01 -9.97 8.72
N LEU A 518 -18.44 -8.74 8.42
CA LEU A 518 -19.58 -8.49 7.53
C LEU A 518 -19.32 -9.03 6.13
N LEU A 519 -18.11 -8.88 5.60
CA LEU A 519 -17.69 -9.50 4.34
C LEU A 519 -17.80 -11.03 4.42
N GLY A 520 -17.29 -11.65 5.49
CA GLY A 520 -17.40 -13.09 5.73
C GLY A 520 -18.83 -13.59 5.70
N LEU A 521 -19.75 -12.89 6.37
CA LEU A 521 -21.18 -13.22 6.39
C LEU A 521 -21.80 -13.10 4.98
N LEU A 522 -21.52 -12.01 4.25
CA LEU A 522 -21.99 -11.81 2.88
C LEU A 522 -21.50 -12.92 1.93
N ARG A 523 -20.20 -13.25 1.99
CA ARG A 523 -19.59 -14.28 1.14
C ARG A 523 -20.09 -15.67 1.49
N THR A 524 -20.30 -15.95 2.77
CA THR A 524 -20.93 -17.20 3.23
C THR A 524 -22.36 -17.33 2.69
N ALA A 525 -23.14 -16.26 2.68
CA ALA A 525 -24.50 -16.29 2.11
C ALA A 525 -24.48 -16.65 0.62
N LYS A 526 -23.52 -16.09 -0.11
CA LYS A 526 -23.30 -16.42 -1.53
C LYS A 526 -22.89 -17.89 -1.74
N GLU A 527 -21.99 -18.42 -0.92
CA GLU A 527 -21.56 -19.84 -1.01
C GLU A 527 -22.70 -20.82 -0.73
N LEU A 528 -23.62 -20.46 0.18
CA LEU A 528 -24.80 -21.25 0.48
C LEU A 528 -25.92 -21.11 -0.56
N ASN A 529 -25.71 -20.32 -1.62
CA ASN A 529 -26.73 -19.96 -2.62
C ASN A 529 -28.01 -19.38 -1.98
N MET A 530 -27.86 -18.65 -0.87
CA MET A 530 -28.97 -17.94 -0.26
C MET A 530 -29.31 -16.70 -1.07
N GLU A 531 -30.58 -16.27 -1.02
CA GLU A 531 -30.92 -14.90 -1.41
C GLU A 531 -30.10 -13.92 -0.58
N LYS A 532 -29.55 -12.88 -1.23
CA LYS A 532 -28.68 -11.91 -0.58
C LYS A 532 -29.43 -11.23 0.57
N PRO A 533 -28.98 -11.36 1.83
CA PRO A 533 -29.70 -10.78 2.97
C PRO A 533 -29.90 -9.27 2.85
N ASP A 534 -31.07 -8.78 3.28
CA ASP A 534 -31.46 -7.36 3.22
C ASP A 534 -30.38 -6.40 3.76
N LEU A 535 -29.67 -6.81 4.82
CA LEU A 535 -28.56 -6.04 5.41
C LEU A 535 -27.50 -5.63 4.36
N PHE A 536 -27.18 -6.49 3.41
CA PHE A 536 -26.15 -6.23 2.41
C PHE A 536 -26.69 -5.55 1.15
N CYS A 537 -28.00 -5.38 1.07
CA CYS A 537 -28.70 -4.60 0.05
C CYS A 537 -29.08 -3.19 0.55
N ASP A 538 -29.07 -2.98 1.87
CA ASP A 538 -29.35 -1.70 2.51
C ASP A 538 -28.41 -0.60 2.01
N GLU A 539 -28.97 0.57 1.72
CA GLU A 539 -28.23 1.72 1.20
C GLU A 539 -27.16 2.18 2.18
N THR A 540 -27.43 2.09 3.49
CA THR A 540 -26.44 2.40 4.52
C THR A 540 -25.27 1.43 4.53
N TYR A 541 -25.48 0.14 4.26
CA TYR A 541 -24.36 -0.80 4.10
C TYR A 541 -23.52 -0.45 2.87
N LEU A 542 -24.16 -0.21 1.73
CA LEU A 542 -23.48 0.12 0.47
C LEU A 542 -22.66 1.41 0.59
N THR A 543 -23.26 2.48 1.11
CA THR A 543 -22.59 3.77 1.32
C THR A 543 -21.52 3.70 2.40
N SER A 544 -21.69 2.90 3.44
CA SER A 544 -20.66 2.72 4.47
C SER A 544 -19.37 2.10 3.94
N ASN A 545 -19.41 1.40 2.80
CA ASN A 545 -18.24 0.82 2.14
C ASN A 545 -17.69 1.71 1.00
N GLN A 546 -18.28 2.89 0.78
CA GLN A 546 -17.71 3.92 -0.09
C GLN A 546 -16.79 4.82 0.73
N PHE A 547 -15.54 4.40 0.86
CA PHE A 547 -14.53 5.10 1.67
C PHE A 547 -14.08 6.40 1.00
N ILE A 548 -14.85 7.47 1.23
CA ILE A 548 -14.54 8.83 0.75
C ILE A 548 -13.19 9.31 1.28
N LEU A 549 -12.77 8.88 2.47
CA LEU A 549 -11.43 9.12 2.98
C LEU A 549 -10.74 7.78 3.22
N SER A 550 -9.71 7.47 2.43
CA SER A 550 -8.93 6.23 2.56
C SER A 550 -7.53 6.53 3.05
N THR A 551 -7.19 6.02 4.24
CA THR A 551 -5.99 6.44 4.98
C THR A 551 -5.11 5.26 5.37
N SER A 552 -3.82 5.53 5.55
CA SER A 552 -2.89 4.58 6.14
C SER A 552 -1.66 5.26 6.69
N GLN A 553 -1.16 4.74 7.81
CA GLN A 553 0.13 5.11 8.35
C GLN A 553 1.22 4.21 7.75
N VAL A 554 2.18 4.81 7.05
CA VAL A 554 3.35 4.09 6.49
C VAL A 554 4.63 4.71 7.05
N PRO A 555 5.03 4.31 8.27
CA PRO A 555 6.17 4.90 8.94
C PRO A 555 7.49 4.39 8.35
N THR A 556 8.41 5.31 8.07
CA THR A 556 9.77 4.98 7.61
C THR A 556 10.82 5.51 8.58
N THR A 557 12.02 4.95 8.52
CA THR A 557 13.24 5.43 9.21
C THR A 557 14.18 6.20 8.30
N MET A 558 13.96 6.15 6.99
CA MET A 558 14.68 6.95 5.99
C MET A 558 13.74 7.99 5.38
N GLU A 559 14.30 9.00 4.71
CA GLU A 559 13.59 10.09 4.01
C GLU A 559 12.86 9.58 2.75
N MET A 560 11.86 8.74 2.99
CA MET A 560 11.01 8.10 1.99
C MET A 560 9.55 8.26 2.41
N PHE A 561 8.66 8.19 1.44
CA PHE A 561 7.22 8.29 1.72
C PHE A 561 6.42 7.42 0.76
N CYS A 562 5.27 6.95 1.24
CA CYS A 562 4.32 6.18 0.46
C CYS A 562 3.15 7.06 -0.01
N CYS A 563 2.65 6.79 -1.21
CA CYS A 563 1.48 7.45 -1.77
C CYS A 563 0.65 6.47 -2.61
N TYR A 564 -0.64 6.81 -2.78
CA TYR A 564 -1.63 6.09 -3.59
C TYR A 564 -2.79 7.03 -3.93
N GLY A 565 -3.62 6.67 -4.91
CA GLY A 565 -4.82 7.42 -5.30
C GLY A 565 -6.04 7.16 -4.39
N PRO A 566 -7.14 7.91 -4.56
CA PRO A 566 -8.40 7.62 -3.90
C PRO A 566 -9.00 6.27 -4.33
N VAL A 567 -9.84 5.68 -3.48
CA VAL A 567 -10.54 4.41 -3.76
C VAL A 567 -11.95 4.60 -4.33
N VAL A 568 -12.44 5.84 -4.36
CA VAL A 568 -13.72 6.26 -4.95
C VAL A 568 -13.53 7.59 -5.68
N SER A 569 -14.34 7.86 -6.70
CA SER A 569 -14.20 9.04 -7.57
C SER A 569 -14.41 10.37 -6.87
N ASN A 570 -15.12 10.38 -5.73
CA ASN A 570 -15.41 11.56 -4.92
C ASN A 570 -14.64 11.59 -3.59
N GLY A 571 -13.51 10.88 -3.53
CA GLY A 571 -12.76 10.70 -2.29
C GLY A 571 -11.32 11.20 -2.33
N TYR A 572 -10.62 10.92 -1.24
CA TYR A 572 -9.22 11.21 -1.02
C TYR A 572 -8.45 9.94 -0.65
N GLY A 573 -7.21 9.84 -1.14
CA GLY A 573 -6.18 9.00 -0.53
C GLY A 573 -5.30 9.85 0.38
N ALA A 574 -5.11 9.46 1.65
CA ALA A 574 -4.25 10.19 2.58
C ALA A 574 -3.30 9.24 3.31
N CYS A 575 -2.08 9.10 2.78
CA CYS A 575 -1.00 8.34 3.41
C CYS A 575 -0.16 9.27 4.28
N TYR A 576 0.22 8.84 5.48
CA TYR A 576 1.04 9.66 6.37
C TYR A 576 2.20 8.89 7.01
N ASN A 577 3.29 9.61 7.23
CA ASN A 577 4.54 9.12 7.80
C ASN A 577 4.97 10.04 8.96
N PRO A 578 4.59 9.70 10.21
CA PRO A 578 4.90 10.53 11.36
C PRO A 578 6.35 10.33 11.81
N GLN A 579 7.14 11.40 11.79
CA GLN A 579 8.50 11.48 12.30
C GLN A 579 8.52 12.11 13.70
N SER A 580 9.70 12.21 14.32
CA SER A 580 9.81 12.70 15.70
C SER A 580 9.34 14.15 15.84
N ASP A 581 9.70 15.00 14.88
CA ASP A 581 9.54 16.45 14.87
C ASP A 581 8.69 16.99 13.71
N HIS A 582 8.31 16.15 12.75
CA HIS A 582 7.44 16.50 11.62
C HIS A 582 6.56 15.32 11.22
N ILE A 583 5.60 15.55 10.31
CA ILE A 583 4.73 14.52 9.73
C ILE A 583 4.65 14.75 8.23
N VAL A 584 4.98 13.74 7.42
CA VAL A 584 4.79 13.80 5.96
C VAL A 584 3.41 13.26 5.63
N PHE A 585 2.68 13.95 4.78
CA PHE A 585 1.37 13.55 4.27
C PHE A 585 1.41 13.55 2.74
N CYS A 586 0.87 12.49 2.14
CA CYS A 586 0.63 12.38 0.71
C CYS A 586 -0.88 12.32 0.50
N VAL A 587 -1.45 13.38 -0.04
CA VAL A 587 -2.89 13.53 -0.26
C VAL A 587 -3.17 13.49 -1.75
N SER A 588 -4.09 12.62 -2.15
CA SER A 588 -4.57 12.50 -3.52
C SER A 588 -6.07 12.68 -3.60
N SER A 589 -6.55 13.18 -4.74
CA SER A 589 -7.96 13.31 -5.13
C SER A 589 -8.06 13.26 -6.67
N PHE A 590 -9.26 13.45 -7.21
CA PHE A 590 -9.48 13.46 -8.67
C PHE A 590 -10.01 14.82 -9.14
N TRP A 591 -9.37 15.42 -10.14
CA TRP A 591 -9.73 16.71 -10.74
C TRP A 591 -11.14 16.75 -11.32
N GLU A 592 -11.63 15.62 -11.85
CA GLU A 592 -12.99 15.49 -12.36
C GLU A 592 -14.05 15.73 -11.27
N ASN A 593 -13.71 15.53 -9.99
CA ASN A 593 -14.62 15.79 -8.89
C ASN A 593 -14.36 17.17 -8.28
N THR A 594 -15.19 18.15 -8.65
CA THR A 594 -15.06 19.53 -8.17
C THR A 594 -15.35 19.71 -6.67
N ALA A 595 -15.87 18.68 -5.98
CA ALA A 595 -16.03 18.72 -4.53
C ALA A 595 -14.72 18.37 -3.80
N THR A 596 -13.73 17.79 -4.48
CA THR A 596 -12.44 17.42 -3.89
C THR A 596 -11.30 18.31 -4.39
N SER A 597 -10.32 18.58 -3.53
CA SER A 597 -9.04 19.20 -3.92
C SER A 597 -7.95 18.83 -2.92
N SER A 598 -6.88 18.20 -3.39
CA SER A 598 -5.75 17.77 -2.57
C SER A 598 -5.08 18.98 -1.93
N ALA A 599 -4.84 20.06 -2.70
CA ALA A 599 -4.24 21.28 -2.20
C ALA A 599 -5.08 21.96 -1.09
N VAL A 600 -6.41 22.03 -1.27
CA VAL A 600 -7.31 22.59 -0.23
C VAL A 600 -7.30 21.70 1.01
N PHE A 601 -7.43 20.38 0.83
CA PHE A 601 -7.45 19.44 1.95
C PHE A 601 -6.15 19.51 2.77
N VAL A 602 -4.99 19.59 2.11
CA VAL A 602 -3.68 19.76 2.76
C VAL A 602 -3.60 21.05 3.55
N LYS A 603 -4.06 22.18 2.98
CA LYS A 603 -4.09 23.47 3.69
C LYS A 603 -4.94 23.37 4.96
N VAL A 604 -6.15 22.83 4.84
CA VAL A 604 -7.09 22.67 5.96
C VAL A 604 -6.56 21.69 7.00
N LEU A 605 -5.87 20.62 6.59
CA LEU A 605 -5.23 19.66 7.49
C LEU A 605 -4.08 20.30 8.28
N ASN A 606 -3.26 21.12 7.64
CA ASN A 606 -2.23 21.90 8.32
C ASN A 606 -2.85 22.84 9.38
N GLU A 607 -3.92 23.55 9.04
CA GLU A 607 -4.66 24.40 9.99
C GLU A 607 -5.24 23.57 11.15
N ALA A 608 -5.89 22.45 10.86
CA ALA A 608 -6.44 21.54 11.87
C ALA A 608 -5.38 21.04 12.86
N LEU A 609 -4.20 20.64 12.37
CA LEU A 609 -3.09 20.20 13.21
C LEU A 609 -2.56 21.32 14.11
N LEU A 610 -2.49 22.56 13.61
CA LEU A 610 -2.07 23.72 14.39
C LEU A 610 -3.10 24.07 15.47
N GLU A 611 -4.38 24.08 15.14
CA GLU A 611 -5.46 24.35 16.10
C GLU A 611 -5.51 23.33 17.24
N ILE A 612 -5.35 22.03 16.92
CA ILE A 612 -5.29 20.98 17.95
C ILE A 612 -4.07 21.17 18.86
N ARG A 613 -2.92 21.57 18.31
CA ARG A 613 -1.73 21.87 19.10
C ARG A 613 -1.98 23.05 20.05
N ASP A 614 -2.55 24.13 19.54
CA ASP A 614 -2.79 25.34 20.32
C ASP A 614 -3.78 25.06 21.46
N LEU A 615 -4.83 24.26 21.20
CA LEU A 615 -5.74 23.75 22.23
C LEU A 615 -4.99 22.98 23.34
N CYS A 616 -4.07 22.07 22.98
CA CYS A 616 -3.27 21.31 23.95
C CYS A 616 -2.37 22.22 24.79
N ILE A 617 -1.73 23.21 24.16
CA ILE A 617 -0.81 24.15 24.85
C ILE A 617 -1.58 25.05 25.83
N THR A 618 -2.73 25.60 25.42
CA THR A 618 -3.55 26.49 26.25
C THR A 618 -4.02 25.81 27.54
N ILE A 619 -4.45 24.55 27.46
CA ILE A 619 -4.91 23.79 28.62
C ILE A 619 -3.75 23.44 29.56
N ASN A 620 -2.61 22.99 29.02
CA ASN A 620 -1.44 22.67 29.83
C ASN A 620 -0.83 23.92 30.50
N GLY A 621 -0.82 25.06 29.80
CA GLY A 621 -0.33 26.33 30.34
C GLY A 621 -1.24 26.89 31.44
N SER A 622 -2.56 26.71 31.31
CA SER A 622 -3.53 27.06 32.36
C SER A 622 -3.38 26.17 33.60
N ALA A 623 -3.16 24.86 33.41
CA ALA A 623 -2.92 23.92 34.51
C ALA A 623 -1.61 24.23 35.27
N ALA A 624 -0.54 24.64 34.56
CA ALA A 624 0.74 25.01 35.17
C ALA A 624 0.71 26.38 35.89
N LYS A 625 -0.30 27.23 35.65
CA LYS A 625 -0.50 28.50 36.38
C LYS A 625 -1.39 28.33 37.63
N MET A 626 -2.13 27.22 37.72
CA MET A 626 -3.00 26.89 38.85
C MET A 626 -2.37 25.92 39.87
N ALA A 627 -1.25 25.28 39.50
CA ALA A 627 -0.40 24.47 40.36
C ALA A 627 0.80 25.31 40.83
#